data_AF-A0A8H3HZ97-F1
#
_entry.id   AF-A0A8H3HZ97-F1
#
_cell.length_a   1.000
_cell.length_b   1.000
_cell.length_c   1.000
_cell.angle_alpha   90.00
_cell.angle_beta   90.00
_cell.angle_gamma   90.00
#
_symmetry.space_group_name_H-M   'P 1'
#
loop_
_entity.id
_entity.type
_entity.pdbx_description
1 polymer ?
#
loop_
_entity_poly.entity_id
_entity_poly.type
_entity_poly.pdbx_seq_one_letter_code
_entity_poly.pdbx_strand_id
1 'polypeptide(L)'
;MSAGLTIIVRGETFTLSEDQIKFEESSLFTKFIDNHSETPRPPMQSSRNPRLFALIVDYLCGYEILPIHDANIPHGMTQETVLKNLKADAVYYELRKLVELIQQQSIAPISAKPQIAPDKPKESSVNPRTSPFFHFPGRLTSRFRYWDDSPTSFVEFPVSIDLMKSFTITLWYRYVRTGDEAGRYTVLSFDVPSTPHELLQISISPGGEFRFELGVRATRDNSSLVPSNLIDTDYDRLTLGPSDTGAPLHIWTHLAFVQQIDDSGDVGGRTLYLDGKELLKSSGNNHIYNPAPSQTRMALMRGCWDHQRTNGFVGQIEDVASSSVIDEIHCVKDELASRSSKEKMPLDHGWTKDLEDWDFDPVY
;
A
#
# COMPACT_ATOMS: atom_id res chain seq x y z
N MET A 1 12.67 -7.31 27.34
CA MET A 1 11.64 -7.39 26.28
C MET A 1 10.53 -8.27 26.82
N SER A 2 9.36 -7.72 27.15
CA SER A 2 8.22 -8.56 27.56
C SER A 2 7.73 -9.33 26.33
N ALA A 3 7.65 -10.65 26.47
CA ALA A 3 7.29 -11.53 25.36
C ALA A 3 5.78 -11.38 25.07
N GLY A 4 5.43 -10.97 23.86
CA GLY A 4 4.06 -10.97 23.35
C GLY A 4 3.45 -12.38 23.31
N LEU A 5 2.15 -12.47 23.04
CA LEU A 5 1.44 -13.74 22.93
C LEU A 5 1.30 -14.14 21.46
N THR A 6 1.81 -15.32 21.10
CA THR A 6 1.56 -15.91 19.78
C THR A 6 0.28 -16.73 19.82
N ILE A 7 -0.61 -16.47 18.86
CA ILE A 7 -1.90 -17.15 18.70
C ILE A 7 -1.95 -17.75 17.31
N ILE A 8 -2.26 -19.04 17.21
CA ILE A 8 -2.38 -19.76 15.94
C ILE A 8 -3.86 -20.07 15.70
N VAL A 9 -4.44 -19.48 14.67
CA VAL A 9 -5.85 -19.62 14.29
C VAL A 9 -5.93 -20.39 12.98
N ARG A 10 -6.30 -21.68 13.03
CA ARG A 10 -6.33 -22.59 11.85
C ARG A 10 -5.04 -22.58 11.01
N GLY A 11 -3.89 -22.45 11.67
CA GLY A 11 -2.57 -22.42 11.02
C GLY A 11 -2.07 -21.03 10.63
N GLU A 12 -2.90 -19.98 10.75
CA GLU A 12 -2.46 -18.59 10.61
C GLU A 12 -1.96 -18.05 11.95
N THR A 13 -0.77 -17.43 11.95
CA THR A 13 -0.10 -16.94 13.15
C THR A 13 -0.35 -15.46 13.34
N PHE A 14 -0.82 -15.09 14.53
CA PHE A 14 -0.99 -13.72 15.01
C PHE A 14 -0.13 -13.50 16.24
N THR A 15 0.43 -12.30 16.38
CA THR A 15 1.22 -11.92 17.55
C THR A 15 0.56 -10.74 18.22
N LEU A 16 0.18 -10.89 19.48
CA LEU A 16 -0.35 -9.80 20.31
C LEU A 16 0.74 -9.20 21.19
N SER A 17 0.85 -7.88 21.19
CA SER A 17 1.67 -7.13 22.13
C SER A 17 1.03 -7.11 23.53
N GLU A 18 1.82 -6.75 24.54
CA GLU A 18 1.31 -6.62 25.91
C GLU A 18 0.21 -5.55 26.01
N ASP A 19 0.34 -4.45 25.27
CA ASP A 19 -0.65 -3.37 25.26
C ASP A 19 -1.98 -3.82 24.65
N GLN A 20 -1.94 -4.59 23.55
CA GLN A 20 -3.12 -5.17 22.92
C GLN A 20 -3.85 -6.13 23.86
N ILE A 21 -3.10 -6.89 24.66
CA ILE A 21 -3.68 -7.84 25.63
C ILE A 21 -4.33 -7.09 26.79
N LYS A 22 -3.69 -6.03 27.28
CA LYS A 22 -4.21 -5.18 28.37
C LYS A 22 -5.39 -4.31 27.96
N PHE A 23 -5.63 -4.11 26.66
CA PHE A 23 -6.78 -3.37 26.14
C PHE A 23 -8.12 -3.87 26.73
N GLU A 24 -8.24 -5.20 26.87
CA GLU A 24 -9.28 -5.89 27.62
C GLU A 24 -8.67 -6.78 28.72
N GLU A 25 -8.41 -6.18 29.88
CA GLU A 25 -7.74 -6.80 31.03
C GLU A 25 -8.35 -8.16 31.44
N SER A 26 -9.66 -8.36 31.30
CA SER A 26 -10.32 -9.62 31.67
C SER A 26 -10.53 -10.61 30.52
N SER A 27 -9.77 -10.48 29.42
CA SER A 27 -9.88 -11.36 28.25
C SER A 27 -9.26 -12.74 28.48
N LEU A 28 -9.62 -13.68 27.59
CA LEU A 28 -9.02 -15.01 27.56
C LEU A 28 -7.49 -14.94 27.34
N PHE A 29 -7.00 -13.89 26.66
CA PHE A 29 -5.56 -13.70 26.41
C PHE A 29 -4.79 -13.36 27.69
N THR A 30 -5.35 -12.48 28.54
CA THR A 30 -4.76 -12.16 29.84
C THR A 30 -4.71 -13.41 30.71
N LYS A 31 -5.83 -14.14 30.81
CA LYS A 31 -5.90 -15.40 31.56
C LYS A 31 -4.90 -16.44 31.04
N PHE A 32 -4.70 -16.50 29.73
CA PHE A 32 -3.73 -17.42 29.13
C PHE A 32 -2.31 -17.08 29.57
N ILE A 33 -1.93 -15.80 29.58
CA ILE A 33 -0.64 -15.34 30.07
C ILE A 33 -0.47 -15.63 31.57
N ASP A 34 -1.50 -15.37 32.37
CA ASP A 34 -1.44 -15.60 33.82
C ASP A 34 -1.25 -17.09 34.15
N ASN A 35 -1.83 -17.97 33.34
CA ASN A 35 -1.69 -19.42 33.49
C ASN A 35 -0.38 -20.00 32.91
N HIS A 36 0.37 -19.23 32.11
CA HIS A 36 1.61 -19.68 31.46
C HIS A 36 2.73 -18.65 31.69
N SER A 37 3.39 -18.79 32.85
CA SER A 37 4.49 -17.91 33.28
C SER A 37 5.85 -18.29 32.67
N GLU A 38 5.94 -19.42 31.97
CA GLU A 38 7.15 -19.90 31.29
C GLU A 38 7.59 -19.00 30.12
N THR A 39 8.90 -18.97 29.85
CA THR A 39 9.48 -18.25 28.71
C THR A 39 10.42 -19.17 27.91
N PRO A 40 10.19 -19.38 26.59
CA PRO A 40 9.07 -18.86 25.79
C PRO A 40 7.73 -19.54 26.13
N ARG A 41 6.63 -18.78 26.01
CA ARG A 41 5.27 -19.31 26.22
C ARG A 41 4.83 -20.20 25.06
N PRO A 42 4.04 -21.27 25.31
CA PRO A 42 3.43 -22.03 24.23
C PRO A 42 2.43 -21.16 23.44
N PRO A 43 2.33 -21.34 22.11
CA PRO A 43 1.37 -20.60 21.30
C PRO A 43 -0.07 -21.04 21.64
N MET A 44 -0.97 -20.07 21.78
CA MET A 44 -2.39 -20.33 22.00
C MET A 44 -3.04 -20.82 20.70
N GLN A 45 -3.61 -22.02 20.71
CA GLN A 45 -4.30 -22.59 19.55
C GLN A 45 -5.78 -22.19 19.54
N SER A 46 -6.30 -21.84 18.36
CA SER A 46 -7.70 -21.54 18.15
C SER A 46 -8.22 -22.13 16.84
N SER A 47 -9.43 -22.70 16.89
CA SER A 47 -10.15 -23.24 15.73
C SER A 47 -11.10 -22.22 15.09
N ARG A 48 -11.08 -20.96 15.54
CA ARG A 48 -11.91 -19.86 15.02
C ARG A 48 -11.54 -19.46 13.59
N ASN A 49 -12.32 -18.57 13.00
CA ASN A 49 -12.05 -18.10 11.65
C ASN A 49 -10.92 -17.05 11.68
N PRO A 50 -9.80 -17.25 10.97
CA PRO A 50 -8.67 -16.32 11.01
C PRO A 50 -9.00 -14.92 10.48
N ARG A 51 -9.93 -14.80 9.52
CA ARG A 51 -10.37 -13.49 9.01
C ARG A 51 -11.20 -12.71 10.03
N LEU A 52 -12.05 -13.40 10.80
CA LEU A 52 -12.76 -12.75 11.92
C LEU A 52 -11.81 -12.42 13.07
N PHE A 53 -10.80 -13.25 13.28
CA PHE A 53 -9.76 -12.99 14.26
C PHE A 53 -8.93 -11.75 13.91
N ALA A 54 -8.66 -11.48 12.63
CA ALA A 54 -8.00 -10.25 12.21
C ALA A 54 -8.76 -8.99 12.66
N LEU A 55 -10.10 -8.98 12.57
CA LEU A 55 -10.92 -7.89 13.11
C LEU A 55 -10.80 -7.74 14.63
N ILE A 56 -10.64 -8.86 15.34
CA ILE A 56 -10.37 -8.84 16.79
C ILE A 56 -9.01 -8.20 17.07
N VAL A 57 -7.98 -8.49 16.27
CA VAL A 57 -6.66 -7.86 16.41
C VAL A 57 -6.77 -6.35 16.19
N ASP A 58 -7.45 -5.90 15.14
CA ASP A 58 -7.66 -4.47 14.88
C ASP A 58 -8.40 -3.79 16.03
N TYR A 59 -9.41 -4.47 16.59
CA TYR A 59 -10.11 -4.00 17.78
C TYR A 59 -9.18 -3.85 19.00
N LEU A 60 -8.30 -4.83 19.26
CA LEU A 60 -7.33 -4.77 20.37
C LEU A 60 -6.24 -3.72 20.15
N CYS A 61 -6.01 -3.28 18.91
CA CYS A 61 -5.21 -2.09 18.60
C CYS A 61 -5.93 -0.77 18.93
N GLY A 62 -7.23 -0.81 19.24
CA GLY A 62 -8.06 0.37 19.50
C GLY A 62 -8.75 0.95 18.26
N TYR A 63 -8.78 0.25 17.12
CA TYR A 63 -9.49 0.72 15.95
C TYR A 63 -11.01 0.56 16.07
N GLU A 64 -11.75 1.49 15.46
CA GLU A 64 -13.19 1.38 15.26
C GLU A 64 -13.48 0.38 14.12
N ILE A 65 -13.91 -0.83 14.48
CA ILE A 65 -14.18 -1.91 13.52
C ILE A 65 -15.67 -2.01 13.11
N LEU A 66 -16.53 -1.14 13.65
CA LEU A 66 -17.97 -1.08 13.37
C LEU A 66 -18.35 0.31 12.82
N PRO A 67 -19.25 0.41 11.81
CA PRO A 67 -19.85 -0.70 11.07
C PRO A 67 -18.81 -1.47 10.24
N ILE A 68 -19.02 -2.79 10.09
CA ILE A 68 -18.10 -3.62 9.31
C ILE A 68 -18.13 -3.15 7.86
N HIS A 69 -16.99 -2.69 7.37
CA HIS A 69 -16.80 -2.28 5.98
C HIS A 69 -16.92 -3.49 5.03
N ASP A 70 -17.51 -3.29 3.84
CA ASP A 70 -17.78 -4.37 2.89
C ASP A 70 -16.51 -5.15 2.49
N ALA A 71 -15.38 -4.46 2.37
CA ALA A 71 -14.08 -5.07 2.08
C ALA A 71 -13.61 -6.10 3.13
N ASN A 72 -14.10 -5.99 4.37
CA ASN A 72 -13.72 -6.85 5.48
C ASN A 72 -14.67 -8.04 5.67
N ILE A 73 -15.71 -8.15 4.84
CA ILE A 73 -16.66 -9.26 4.87
C ILE A 73 -16.01 -10.49 4.21
N PRO A 74 -15.80 -11.61 4.94
CA PRO A 74 -15.28 -12.83 4.33
C PRO A 74 -16.18 -13.33 3.19
N HIS A 75 -15.55 -13.87 2.15
CA HIS A 75 -16.26 -14.39 0.98
C HIS A 75 -17.32 -15.42 1.41
N GLY A 76 -18.57 -15.22 0.96
CA GLY A 76 -19.69 -16.09 1.29
C GLY A 76 -20.41 -15.77 2.61
N MET A 77 -20.03 -14.71 3.32
CA MET A 77 -20.79 -14.19 4.46
C MET A 77 -21.53 -12.90 4.10
N THR A 78 -22.71 -12.69 4.70
CA THR A 78 -23.38 -11.40 4.71
C THR A 78 -22.88 -10.57 5.90
N GLN A 79 -23.01 -9.24 5.86
CA GLN A 79 -22.65 -8.36 6.99
C GLN A 79 -23.29 -8.81 8.31
N GLU A 80 -24.57 -9.20 8.28
CA GLU A 80 -25.29 -9.76 9.43
C GLU A 80 -24.63 -11.04 9.97
N THR A 81 -24.23 -11.94 9.07
CA THR A 81 -23.54 -13.18 9.44
C THR A 81 -22.18 -12.90 10.05
N VAL A 82 -21.44 -11.92 9.51
CA VAL A 82 -20.15 -11.48 10.06
C VAL A 82 -20.34 -10.91 11.47
N LEU A 83 -21.29 -10.00 11.68
CA LEU A 83 -21.58 -9.44 13.00
C LEU A 83 -21.96 -10.53 14.01
N LYS A 84 -22.81 -11.47 13.61
CA LYS A 84 -23.23 -12.61 14.45
C LYS A 84 -22.04 -13.49 14.84
N ASN A 85 -21.17 -13.82 13.89
CA ASN A 85 -20.00 -14.66 14.13
C ASN A 85 -18.92 -13.93 14.92
N LEU A 86 -18.67 -12.64 14.62
CA LEU A 86 -17.75 -11.80 15.36
C LEU A 86 -18.20 -11.65 16.81
N LYS A 87 -19.50 -11.50 17.08
CA LYS A 87 -20.05 -11.52 18.44
C LYS A 87 -19.78 -12.84 19.14
N ALA A 88 -19.98 -13.98 18.45
CA ALA A 88 -19.73 -15.30 19.02
C ALA A 88 -18.24 -15.50 19.36
N ASP A 89 -17.34 -14.99 18.51
CA ASP A 89 -15.90 -15.05 18.77
C ASP A 89 -15.48 -14.07 19.89
N ALA A 90 -16.05 -12.87 19.94
CA ALA A 90 -15.84 -11.93 21.04
C ALA A 90 -16.26 -12.52 22.40
N VAL A 91 -17.39 -13.24 22.46
CA VAL A 91 -17.81 -13.98 23.66
C VAL A 91 -16.80 -15.07 24.00
N TYR A 92 -16.31 -15.82 23.00
CA TYR A 92 -15.34 -16.89 23.21
C TYR A 92 -14.00 -16.38 23.78
N TYR A 93 -13.50 -15.26 23.27
CA TYR A 93 -12.27 -14.62 23.75
C TYR A 93 -12.49 -13.73 24.99
N GLU A 94 -13.71 -13.70 25.52
CA GLU A 94 -14.11 -12.92 26.70
C GLU A 94 -13.88 -11.40 26.54
N LEU A 95 -14.04 -10.90 25.31
CA LEU A 95 -13.92 -9.48 24.95
C LEU A 95 -15.25 -8.75 25.22
N ARG A 96 -15.47 -8.34 26.47
CA ARG A 96 -16.76 -7.86 26.94
C ARG A 96 -17.15 -6.53 26.29
N LYS A 97 -16.20 -5.60 26.17
CA LYS A 97 -16.45 -4.30 25.58
C LYS A 97 -16.78 -4.45 24.09
N LEU A 98 -16.13 -5.37 23.38
CA LEU A 98 -16.48 -5.67 21.98
C LEU A 98 -17.90 -6.25 21.85
N VAL A 99 -18.30 -7.15 22.75
CA VAL A 99 -19.66 -7.70 22.77
C VAL A 99 -20.70 -6.60 22.97
N GLU A 100 -20.45 -5.64 23.86
CA GLU A 100 -21.33 -4.49 24.10
C GLU A 100 -21.44 -3.60 22.86
N LEU A 101 -20.32 -3.28 22.21
CA LEU A 101 -20.30 -2.47 20.98
C LEU A 101 -21.15 -3.11 19.87
N ILE A 102 -21.00 -4.41 19.64
CA ILE A 102 -21.79 -5.12 18.62
C ILE A 102 -23.28 -5.13 18.97
N GLN A 103 -23.63 -5.24 20.26
CA GLN A 103 -25.02 -5.20 20.71
C GLN A 103 -25.66 -3.83 20.52
N GLN A 104 -24.95 -2.75 20.84
CA GLN A 104 -25.45 -1.38 20.66
C GLN A 104 -25.77 -1.08 19.20
N GLN A 105 -24.95 -1.58 18.28
CA GLN A 105 -25.20 -1.44 16.84
C GLN A 105 -26.48 -2.17 16.38
N SER A 106 -26.83 -3.29 17.00
CA SER A 106 -28.06 -4.05 16.68
C SER A 106 -29.36 -3.45 17.25
N ILE A 107 -29.24 -2.54 18.24
CA ILE A 107 -30.40 -1.94 18.93
C ILE A 107 -30.82 -0.62 18.27
N ALA A 108 -29.96 0.02 17.46
CA ALA A 108 -30.33 1.21 16.71
C ALA A 108 -31.41 0.86 15.65
N PRO A 109 -32.67 1.33 15.81
CA PRO A 109 -33.73 1.00 14.88
C PRO A 109 -33.55 1.76 13.56
N ILE A 110 -33.90 1.07 12.49
CA ILE A 110 -34.31 1.62 11.19
C ILE A 110 -35.30 2.78 11.43
N SER A 111 -34.83 4.02 11.43
CA SER A 111 -35.68 5.21 11.31
C SER A 111 -35.59 5.72 9.88
N ALA A 112 -36.77 5.89 9.29
CA ALA A 112 -37.05 6.01 7.86
C ALA A 112 -36.50 7.28 7.18
N LYS A 113 -36.23 7.17 5.87
CA LYS A 113 -36.05 8.26 4.88
C LYS A 113 -37.24 9.25 4.86
N PRO A 114 -37.22 10.34 4.05
CA PRO A 114 -36.23 11.40 3.89
C PRO A 114 -36.89 12.80 4.04
N GLN A 115 -36.26 13.78 4.69
CA GLN A 115 -36.76 15.17 4.64
C GLN A 115 -36.14 15.94 3.48
N ILE A 116 -37.03 16.35 2.58
CA ILE A 116 -36.83 17.30 1.49
C ILE A 116 -36.51 18.68 2.09
N ALA A 117 -35.37 19.26 1.71
CA ALA A 117 -35.00 20.66 1.96
C ALA A 117 -34.05 21.15 0.84
N PRO A 118 -33.97 22.46 0.60
CA PRO A 118 -34.07 23.06 -0.74
C PRO A 118 -32.75 23.15 -1.52
N ASP A 119 -32.91 23.34 -2.83
CA ASP A 119 -31.90 23.53 -3.88
C ASP A 119 -30.54 24.03 -3.38
N LYS A 120 -29.60 23.09 -3.23
CA LYS A 120 -28.16 23.37 -3.27
C LYS A 120 -27.68 23.33 -4.72
N PRO A 121 -26.75 24.22 -5.11
CA PRO A 121 -26.23 24.30 -6.47
C PRO A 121 -25.65 22.94 -6.89
N LYS A 122 -25.90 22.55 -8.15
CA LYS A 122 -25.49 21.28 -8.77
C LYS A 122 -24.04 20.93 -8.42
N GLU A 123 -23.88 20.16 -7.36
CA GLU A 123 -22.65 19.48 -7.01
C GLU A 123 -22.52 18.36 -8.04
N SER A 124 -21.44 18.41 -8.80
CA SER A 124 -21.11 17.42 -9.84
C SER A 124 -21.27 16.03 -9.25
N SER A 125 -22.14 15.21 -9.84
CA SER A 125 -22.32 13.82 -9.44
C SER A 125 -21.00 13.06 -9.62
N VAL A 126 -20.21 12.95 -8.56
CA VAL A 126 -19.05 12.06 -8.50
C VAL A 126 -19.59 10.64 -8.69
N ASN A 127 -19.23 10.01 -9.80
CA ASN A 127 -19.65 8.65 -10.11
C ASN A 127 -19.09 7.73 -9.00
N PRO A 128 -19.93 7.05 -8.18
CA PRO A 128 -19.47 6.28 -7.02
C PRO A 128 -18.65 5.04 -7.38
N ARG A 129 -18.38 4.79 -8.67
CA ARG A 129 -17.58 3.67 -9.18
C ARG A 129 -16.07 3.90 -9.20
N THR A 130 -15.57 5.11 -8.90
CA THR A 130 -14.13 5.45 -9.04
C THR A 130 -13.46 5.89 -7.74
N SER A 131 -14.09 5.68 -6.58
CA SER A 131 -13.47 6.03 -5.31
C SER A 131 -12.12 5.32 -5.14
N PRO A 132 -11.04 6.06 -4.84
CA PRO A 132 -9.73 5.45 -4.66
C PRO A 132 -9.77 4.49 -3.46
N PHE A 133 -9.14 3.32 -3.59
CA PHE A 133 -8.99 2.38 -2.46
C PHE A 133 -7.86 2.80 -1.52
N PHE A 134 -7.01 3.73 -1.96
CA PHE A 134 -6.03 4.39 -1.11
C PHE A 134 -5.87 5.85 -1.56
N HIS A 135 -5.86 6.77 -0.60
CA HIS A 135 -5.59 8.18 -0.84
C HIS A 135 -4.78 8.76 0.31
N PHE A 136 -3.61 9.31 -0.02
CA PHE A 136 -2.76 10.08 0.88
C PHE A 136 -2.64 11.51 0.33
N PRO A 137 -3.43 12.46 0.86
CA PRO A 137 -3.39 13.86 0.42
C PRO A 137 -2.21 14.63 1.03
N GLY A 138 -1.40 13.99 1.89
CA GLY A 138 -0.29 14.64 2.57
C GLY A 138 0.91 14.88 1.65
N ARG A 139 1.87 15.64 2.15
CA ARG A 139 3.16 15.91 1.50
C ARG A 139 4.28 15.16 2.21
N LEU A 140 5.12 14.50 1.42
CA LEU A 140 6.40 13.96 1.85
C LEU A 140 7.54 14.82 1.32
N THR A 141 8.59 14.97 2.10
CA THR A 141 9.79 15.71 1.69
C THR A 141 11.02 14.97 2.23
N SER A 142 11.94 14.65 1.34
CA SER A 142 13.22 14.02 1.65
C SER A 142 14.32 14.96 1.20
N ARG A 143 15.29 15.17 2.10
CA ARG A 143 16.47 16.02 1.86
C ARG A 143 17.78 15.24 1.97
N PHE A 144 17.70 13.98 2.39
CA PHE A 144 18.87 13.16 2.68
C PHE A 144 19.19 12.28 1.48
N ARG A 145 20.46 12.34 1.05
CA ARG A 145 21.00 11.54 -0.06
C ARG A 145 21.45 10.17 0.41
N TYR A 146 22.06 10.12 1.59
CA TYR A 146 22.79 8.95 2.07
C TYR A 146 21.93 8.06 2.97
N TRP A 147 22.00 6.77 2.66
CA TRP A 147 21.62 5.69 3.54
C TRP A 147 22.83 5.34 4.43
N ASP A 148 23.24 6.25 5.31
CA ASP A 148 24.19 5.91 6.36
C ASP A 148 23.44 5.09 7.43
N ASP A 149 23.33 3.78 7.21
CA ASP A 149 22.77 2.74 8.09
C ASP A 149 21.39 3.01 8.73
N SER A 150 20.72 4.10 8.35
CA SER A 150 19.50 4.59 8.96
C SER A 150 18.48 4.95 7.89
N PRO A 151 17.34 4.25 7.81
CA PRO A 151 16.26 4.53 6.86
C PRO A 151 15.55 5.83 7.25
N THR A 152 16.10 6.99 6.91
CA THR A 152 15.64 8.25 7.51
C THR A 152 14.56 8.99 6.71
N SER A 153 14.15 8.54 5.51
CA SER A 153 13.20 9.32 4.70
C SER A 153 12.35 8.51 3.71
N PHE A 154 11.64 7.50 4.19
CA PHE A 154 10.53 6.91 3.43
C PHE A 154 9.27 6.85 4.26
N VAL A 155 8.13 6.72 3.58
CA VAL A 155 6.85 6.42 4.23
C VAL A 155 6.26 5.18 3.60
N GLU A 156 5.86 4.25 4.47
CA GLU A 156 5.20 3.02 4.10
C GLU A 156 3.73 3.05 4.46
N PHE A 157 2.91 2.54 3.56
CA PHE A 157 1.48 2.39 3.74
C PHE A 157 1.09 0.92 3.57
N PRO A 158 0.33 0.32 4.50
CA PRO A 158 -0.36 -0.91 4.20
C PRO A 158 -1.41 -0.63 3.12
N VAL A 159 -1.37 -1.42 2.05
CA VAL A 159 -2.27 -1.24 0.90
C VAL A 159 -2.93 -2.56 0.56
N SER A 160 -4.27 -2.56 0.54
CA SER A 160 -5.05 -3.71 0.10
C SER A 160 -5.32 -3.59 -1.39
N ILE A 161 -4.32 -3.94 -2.21
CA ILE A 161 -4.41 -3.92 -3.67
C ILE A 161 -4.43 -5.33 -4.23
N ASP A 162 -5.34 -5.57 -5.19
CA ASP A 162 -5.38 -6.80 -5.97
C ASP A 162 -4.61 -6.59 -7.28
N LEU A 163 -3.35 -7.02 -7.29
CA LEU A 163 -2.42 -6.79 -8.41
C LEU A 163 -2.76 -7.64 -9.65
N MET A 164 -3.76 -8.52 -9.56
CA MET A 164 -4.34 -9.27 -10.69
C MET A 164 -5.42 -8.49 -11.44
N LYS A 165 -5.76 -7.27 -11.00
CA LYS A 165 -6.79 -6.42 -11.62
C LYS A 165 -6.20 -5.20 -12.29
N SER A 166 -7.04 -4.51 -13.06
CA SER A 166 -6.75 -3.17 -13.56
C SER A 166 -6.67 -2.18 -12.39
N PHE A 167 -5.60 -1.41 -12.33
CA PHE A 167 -5.44 -0.36 -11.33
C PHE A 167 -4.67 0.82 -11.89
N THR A 168 -4.93 1.98 -11.30
CA THR A 168 -4.19 3.21 -11.57
C THR A 168 -3.61 3.74 -10.26
N ILE A 169 -2.38 4.22 -10.32
CA ILE A 169 -1.73 4.97 -9.24
C ILE A 169 -1.34 6.31 -9.81
N THR A 170 -1.70 7.39 -9.12
CA THR A 170 -1.34 8.76 -9.46
C THR A 170 -0.65 9.41 -8.28
N LEU A 171 0.34 10.24 -8.55
CA LEU A 171 0.96 11.10 -7.55
C LEU A 171 1.53 12.35 -8.22
N TRP A 172 1.65 13.41 -7.44
CA TRP A 172 2.50 14.54 -7.80
C TRP A 172 3.88 14.32 -7.19
N TYR A 173 4.93 14.51 -7.98
CA TYR A 173 6.29 14.54 -7.46
C TYR A 173 7.01 15.80 -7.92
N ARG A 174 8.03 16.18 -7.14
CA ARG A 174 8.97 17.22 -7.50
C ARG A 174 10.37 16.69 -7.19
N TYR A 175 11.11 16.38 -8.24
CA TYR A 175 12.42 15.75 -8.13
C TYR A 175 13.52 16.81 -8.05
N VAL A 176 14.49 16.59 -7.16
CA VAL A 176 15.71 17.39 -7.07
C VAL A 176 16.87 16.48 -7.43
N ARG A 177 17.60 16.86 -8.48
CA ARG A 177 18.81 16.13 -8.87
C ARG A 177 19.86 16.34 -7.80
N THR A 178 20.41 15.25 -7.30
CA THR A 178 21.49 15.28 -6.33
C THR A 178 22.78 14.79 -6.97
N GLY A 179 23.50 15.69 -7.65
CA GLY A 179 24.80 15.40 -8.24
C GLY A 179 24.81 14.43 -9.43
N ASP A 180 26.02 13.97 -9.79
CA ASP A 180 26.30 13.02 -10.88
C ASP A 180 26.47 11.58 -10.37
N GLU A 181 25.97 11.28 -9.17
CA GLU A 181 26.18 9.98 -8.55
C GLU A 181 25.44 8.87 -9.29
N ALA A 182 26.10 7.72 -9.38
CA ALA A 182 25.54 6.52 -9.97
C ALA A 182 24.50 5.91 -9.02
N GLY A 183 23.23 5.89 -9.43
CA GLY A 183 22.18 5.22 -8.67
C GLY A 183 20.80 5.66 -9.10
N ARG A 184 19.80 4.80 -8.95
CA ARG A 184 18.41 5.16 -9.29
C ARG A 184 17.70 5.68 -8.06
N TYR A 185 16.79 6.62 -8.27
CA TYR A 185 15.97 7.23 -7.21
C TYR A 185 14.57 6.66 -7.28
N THR A 186 14.18 5.85 -6.31
CA THR A 186 12.87 5.19 -6.30
C THR A 186 11.79 6.12 -5.77
N VAL A 187 10.86 6.48 -6.64
CA VAL A 187 9.71 7.35 -6.33
C VAL A 187 8.68 6.56 -5.53
N LEU A 188 8.36 5.36 -6.00
CA LEU A 188 7.31 4.48 -5.47
C LEU A 188 7.71 3.02 -5.63
N SER A 189 7.45 2.20 -4.63
CA SER A 189 7.53 0.74 -4.75
C SER A 189 6.33 0.04 -4.08
N PHE A 190 6.04 -1.17 -4.54
CA PHE A 190 5.21 -2.14 -3.83
C PHE A 190 6.07 -3.29 -3.36
N ASP A 191 6.01 -3.58 -2.08
CA ASP A 191 6.90 -4.53 -1.43
C ASP A 191 6.09 -5.57 -0.68
N VAL A 192 6.68 -6.76 -0.56
CA VAL A 192 6.28 -7.74 0.46
C VAL A 192 7.47 -7.88 1.40
N PRO A 193 7.35 -7.55 2.69
CA PRO A 193 8.49 -7.59 3.62
C PRO A 193 9.20 -8.94 3.70
N SER A 194 8.54 -10.03 3.32
CA SER A 194 9.12 -11.38 3.28
C SER A 194 9.76 -11.77 1.95
N THR A 195 9.72 -10.91 0.92
CA THR A 195 10.35 -11.16 -0.39
C THR A 195 11.64 -10.35 -0.54
N PRO A 196 12.67 -10.92 -1.18
CA PRO A 196 13.94 -10.22 -1.42
C PRO A 196 13.83 -9.13 -2.51
N HIS A 197 12.71 -9.08 -3.24
CA HIS A 197 12.50 -8.16 -4.35
C HIS A 197 11.15 -7.46 -4.22
N GLU A 198 11.11 -6.20 -4.69
CA GLU A 198 9.91 -5.39 -4.84
C GLU A 198 9.01 -5.99 -5.93
N LEU A 199 7.69 -5.92 -5.77
CA LEU A 199 6.70 -6.37 -6.75
C LEU A 199 6.59 -5.40 -7.95
N LEU A 200 6.70 -4.12 -7.66
CA LEU A 200 6.71 -3.03 -8.63
C LEU A 200 7.59 -1.93 -8.06
N GLN A 201 8.48 -1.37 -8.87
CA GLN A 201 9.31 -0.24 -8.51
C GLN A 201 9.22 0.80 -9.64
N ILE A 202 8.99 2.06 -9.31
CA ILE A 202 9.09 3.18 -10.25
C ILE A 202 10.23 4.07 -9.79
N SER A 203 11.22 4.26 -10.66
CA SER A 203 12.44 5.00 -10.35
C SER A 203 12.84 5.96 -11.45
N ILE A 204 13.70 6.92 -11.09
CA ILE A 204 14.29 7.93 -11.98
C ILE A 204 15.81 7.70 -11.97
N SER A 205 16.42 7.61 -13.16
CA SER A 205 17.88 7.48 -13.30
C SER A 205 18.59 8.82 -13.01
N PRO A 206 19.92 8.83 -12.80
CA PRO A 206 20.68 10.08 -12.69
C PRO A 206 20.54 10.98 -13.92
N GLY A 207 20.36 10.38 -15.11
CA GLY A 207 20.07 11.08 -16.35
C GLY A 207 18.65 11.64 -16.44
N GLY A 208 17.83 11.44 -15.39
CA GLY A 208 16.42 11.81 -15.35
C GLY A 208 15.51 10.80 -16.04
N GLU A 209 16.01 9.68 -16.52
CA GLU A 209 15.18 8.76 -17.30
C GLU A 209 14.27 7.97 -16.36
N PHE A 210 12.99 7.88 -16.71
CA PHE A 210 12.07 7.06 -15.94
C PHE A 210 12.24 5.58 -16.25
N ARG A 211 12.01 4.77 -15.23
CA ARG A 211 11.91 3.32 -15.33
C ARG A 211 10.82 2.82 -14.40
N PHE A 212 10.15 1.75 -14.79
CA PHE A 212 9.52 0.86 -13.83
C PHE A 212 10.03 -0.57 -13.98
N GLU A 213 10.16 -1.27 -12.87
CA GLU A 213 10.59 -2.67 -12.79
C GLU A 213 9.51 -3.48 -12.08
N LEU A 214 9.32 -4.73 -12.51
CA LEU A 214 8.34 -5.64 -11.93
C LEU A 214 9.05 -6.84 -11.32
N GLY A 215 8.75 -7.13 -10.06
CA GLY A 215 9.15 -8.38 -9.42
C GLY A 215 8.19 -9.49 -9.79
N VAL A 216 8.47 -10.20 -10.88
CA VAL A 216 7.75 -11.44 -11.18
C VAL A 216 8.41 -12.56 -10.41
N ARG A 217 7.69 -13.13 -9.43
CA ARG A 217 8.11 -14.40 -8.82
C ARG A 217 7.80 -15.51 -9.84
N ALA A 218 8.81 -16.20 -10.36
CA ALA A 218 8.55 -17.42 -11.13
C ALA A 218 7.74 -18.37 -10.25
N THR A 219 6.51 -18.66 -10.68
CA THR A 219 5.70 -19.67 -10.03
C THR A 219 5.96 -21.01 -10.68
N ARG A 220 6.21 -22.00 -9.82
CA ARG A 220 6.12 -23.44 -10.07
C ARG A 220 7.04 -24.00 -11.14
N ASP A 221 8.27 -24.30 -10.73
CA ASP A 221 8.60 -25.72 -10.70
C ASP A 221 9.32 -26.07 -9.40
N ASN A 222 8.76 -27.07 -8.73
CA ASN A 222 9.19 -27.57 -7.42
C ASN A 222 10.43 -28.48 -7.55
N SER A 223 11.26 -28.27 -8.57
CA SER A 223 12.44 -29.08 -8.82
C SER A 223 13.70 -28.31 -8.44
N SER A 224 14.26 -28.69 -7.29
CA SER A 224 15.69 -28.98 -7.13
C SER A 224 16.67 -27.87 -7.53
N LEU A 225 17.32 -27.29 -6.52
CA LEU A 225 18.74 -26.90 -6.56
C LEU A 225 19.17 -26.17 -7.85
N VAL A 226 18.73 -24.94 -8.03
CA VAL A 226 19.41 -24.06 -9.00
C VAL A 226 20.75 -23.67 -8.38
N PRO A 227 21.90 -24.02 -8.98
CA PRO A 227 23.20 -23.62 -8.48
C PRO A 227 23.30 -22.09 -8.49
N SER A 228 23.88 -21.51 -7.45
CA SER A 228 24.09 -20.06 -7.21
C SER A 228 24.86 -19.30 -8.30
N ASN A 229 25.17 -19.93 -9.44
CA ASN A 229 26.10 -19.42 -10.44
C ASN A 229 25.41 -19.14 -11.78
N LEU A 230 24.07 -19.27 -11.86
CA LEU A 230 23.24 -18.82 -12.98
C LEU A 230 22.36 -17.65 -12.50
N ILE A 231 22.98 -16.49 -12.28
CA ILE A 231 22.32 -15.26 -11.81
C ILE A 231 21.68 -14.47 -12.97
N ASP A 232 21.82 -14.90 -14.24
CA ASP A 232 21.75 -13.95 -15.35
C ASP A 232 20.76 -14.27 -16.48
N THR A 233 19.70 -15.06 -16.24
CA THR A 233 18.69 -15.27 -17.29
C THR A 233 17.27 -15.06 -16.77
N ASP A 234 16.73 -13.91 -17.17
CA ASP A 234 15.31 -13.61 -17.42
C ASP A 234 14.31 -13.88 -16.29
N TYR A 235 14.33 -12.99 -15.31
CA TYR A 235 13.13 -12.62 -14.58
C TYR A 235 12.68 -11.26 -15.05
N ASP A 236 12.06 -11.20 -16.23
CA ASP A 236 11.18 -10.12 -16.69
C ASP A 236 11.54 -8.72 -16.15
N ARG A 237 12.85 -8.41 -16.17
CA ARG A 237 13.39 -7.07 -16.04
C ARG A 237 13.05 -6.46 -17.37
N LEU A 238 11.76 -6.20 -17.58
CA LEU A 238 11.21 -5.32 -18.58
C LEU A 238 11.71 -3.94 -18.22
N THR A 239 13.02 -3.80 -18.43
CA THR A 239 13.78 -2.59 -18.58
C THR A 239 13.23 -2.00 -19.86
N LEU A 240 12.06 -1.40 -19.77
CA LEU A 240 11.64 -0.51 -20.83
C LEU A 240 12.63 0.65 -20.76
N GLY A 241 13.26 0.87 -21.92
CA GLY A 241 14.38 1.77 -22.08
C GLY A 241 14.10 3.15 -21.54
N PRO A 242 15.15 3.97 -21.43
CA PRO A 242 15.02 5.33 -20.93
C PRO A 242 13.91 6.07 -21.66
N SER A 243 13.12 6.85 -20.93
CA SER A 243 12.23 7.80 -21.57
C SER A 243 13.05 8.80 -22.39
N ASP A 244 12.61 9.13 -23.62
CA ASP A 244 13.22 10.21 -24.42
C ASP A 244 13.13 11.59 -23.73
N THR A 245 12.33 11.67 -22.68
CA THR A 245 12.15 12.84 -21.83
C THR A 245 12.70 12.54 -20.44
N GLY A 246 13.71 13.29 -20.03
CA GLY A 246 14.19 13.29 -18.65
C GLY A 246 13.14 13.86 -17.69
N ALA A 247 13.18 13.42 -16.45
CA ALA A 247 12.34 13.88 -15.36
C ALA A 247 12.57 15.37 -15.13
N PRO A 248 11.52 16.21 -15.17
CA PRO A 248 11.64 17.62 -14.87
C PRO A 248 12.21 17.83 -13.47
N LEU A 249 13.29 18.63 -13.40
CA LEU A 249 13.90 19.02 -12.14
C LEU A 249 13.14 20.21 -11.55
N HIS A 250 12.93 20.20 -10.24
CA HIS A 250 12.34 21.29 -9.46
C HIS A 250 10.94 21.72 -9.88
N ILE A 251 10.25 20.95 -10.73
CA ILE A 251 8.90 21.25 -11.21
C ILE A 251 7.96 20.15 -10.73
N TRP A 252 6.80 20.56 -10.20
CA TRP A 252 5.72 19.64 -9.90
C TRP A 252 5.27 18.94 -11.17
N THR A 253 5.37 17.62 -11.14
CA THR A 253 5.09 16.77 -12.28
C THR A 253 4.13 15.68 -11.82
N HIS A 254 3.08 15.45 -12.60
CA HIS A 254 2.09 14.43 -12.30
C HIS A 254 2.51 13.11 -12.94
N LEU A 255 2.77 12.11 -12.11
CA LEU A 255 3.11 10.76 -12.53
C LEU A 255 1.89 9.85 -12.38
N ALA A 256 1.62 9.02 -13.39
CA ALA A 256 0.62 7.97 -13.25
C ALA A 256 1.11 6.65 -13.82
N PHE A 257 0.87 5.56 -13.08
CA PHE A 257 1.08 4.19 -13.53
C PHE A 257 -0.27 3.50 -13.68
N VAL A 258 -0.48 2.87 -14.83
CA VAL A 258 -1.73 2.19 -15.17
C VAL A 258 -1.40 0.75 -15.54
N GLN A 259 -2.01 -0.21 -14.86
CA GLN A 259 -2.07 -1.60 -15.30
C GLN A 259 -3.48 -1.89 -15.82
N GLN A 260 -3.56 -2.52 -16.99
CA GLN A 260 -4.80 -2.94 -17.63
C GLN A 260 -4.83 -4.45 -17.73
N ILE A 261 -5.95 -5.01 -17.30
CA ILE A 261 -6.32 -6.41 -17.44
C ILE A 261 -7.48 -6.48 -18.42
N ASP A 262 -7.42 -7.38 -19.38
CA ASP A 262 -8.48 -7.57 -20.38
C ASP A 262 -9.60 -8.49 -19.86
N ASP A 263 -10.64 -8.68 -20.69
CA ASP A 263 -11.79 -9.52 -20.36
C ASP A 263 -11.44 -11.00 -20.14
N SER A 264 -10.27 -11.45 -20.63
CA SER A 264 -9.78 -12.81 -20.41
C SER A 264 -9.06 -12.96 -19.07
N GLY A 265 -8.79 -11.85 -18.39
CA GLY A 265 -8.05 -11.80 -17.15
C GLY A 265 -6.55 -11.68 -17.36
N ASP A 266 -6.06 -11.51 -18.59
CA ASP A 266 -4.66 -11.35 -18.94
C ASP A 266 -4.24 -9.87 -18.86
N VAL A 267 -2.93 -9.61 -18.65
CA VAL A 267 -2.41 -8.24 -18.64
C VAL A 267 -2.39 -7.67 -20.07
N GLY A 268 -3.37 -6.82 -20.39
CA GLY A 268 -3.47 -6.13 -21.69
C GLY A 268 -2.42 -5.03 -21.89
N GLY A 269 -1.85 -4.50 -20.80
CA GLY A 269 -0.71 -3.60 -20.87
C GLY A 269 -0.43 -2.83 -19.58
N ARG A 270 0.74 -2.20 -19.56
CA ARG A 270 1.14 -1.26 -18.50
C ARG A 270 1.65 0.01 -19.12
N THR A 271 1.22 1.13 -18.58
CA THR A 271 1.59 2.44 -19.13
C THR A 271 1.96 3.38 -18.01
N LEU A 272 3.12 4.02 -18.15
CA LEU A 272 3.54 5.14 -17.33
C LEU A 272 3.20 6.43 -18.08
N TYR A 273 2.56 7.37 -17.38
CA TYR A 273 2.20 8.68 -17.90
C TYR A 273 2.91 9.77 -17.10
N LEU A 274 3.30 10.83 -17.80
CA LEU A 274 3.87 12.05 -17.24
C LEU A 274 3.05 13.23 -17.74
N ASP A 275 2.45 13.98 -16.81
CA ASP A 275 1.55 15.10 -17.10
C ASP A 275 0.44 14.75 -18.12
N GLY A 276 -0.14 13.55 -17.95
CA GLY A 276 -1.19 13.01 -18.82
C GLY A 276 -0.70 12.51 -20.18
N LYS A 277 0.60 12.62 -20.50
CA LYS A 277 1.19 12.09 -21.72
C LYS A 277 1.78 10.72 -21.48
N GLU A 278 1.57 9.80 -22.42
CA GLU A 278 2.18 8.47 -22.37
C GLU A 278 3.70 8.59 -22.46
N LEU A 279 4.40 8.08 -21.46
CA LEU A 279 5.85 8.12 -21.34
C LEU A 279 6.47 6.77 -21.71
N LEU A 280 5.89 5.69 -21.19
CA LEU A 280 6.42 4.33 -21.34
C LEU A 280 5.27 3.35 -21.42
N LYS A 281 5.34 2.38 -22.33
CA LYS A 281 4.32 1.34 -22.47
C LYS A 281 4.94 -0.05 -22.57
N SER A 282 4.40 -0.98 -21.79
CA SER A 282 4.73 -2.41 -21.80
C SER A 282 3.54 -3.21 -22.30
N SER A 283 3.79 -4.18 -23.17
CA SER A 283 2.84 -5.24 -23.54
C SER A 283 3.08 -6.53 -22.74
N GLY A 284 3.73 -6.46 -21.58
CA GLY A 284 4.09 -7.66 -20.82
C GLY A 284 2.86 -8.43 -20.33
N ASN A 285 2.71 -9.68 -20.78
CA ASN A 285 1.58 -10.56 -20.44
C ASN A 285 1.67 -11.15 -19.03
N ASN A 286 2.80 -10.99 -18.34
CA ASN A 286 3.01 -11.58 -17.03
C ASN A 286 2.30 -10.75 -15.96
N HIS A 287 1.55 -11.41 -15.08
CA HIS A 287 0.98 -10.77 -13.91
C HIS A 287 2.05 -10.41 -12.88
N ILE A 288 1.83 -9.29 -12.20
CA ILE A 288 2.57 -9.00 -10.97
C ILE A 288 2.17 -10.06 -9.95
N TYR A 289 3.15 -10.63 -9.24
CA TYR A 289 2.84 -11.55 -8.15
C TYR A 289 1.88 -10.88 -7.16
N ASN A 290 0.74 -11.52 -6.90
CA ASN A 290 -0.31 -10.98 -6.05
C ASN A 290 -0.27 -11.66 -4.67
N PRO A 291 0.53 -11.15 -3.72
CA PRO A 291 0.52 -11.66 -2.35
C PRO A 291 -0.86 -11.45 -1.71
N ALA A 292 -1.09 -12.02 -0.52
CA ALA A 292 -2.28 -11.66 0.23
C ALA A 292 -2.28 -10.14 0.52
N PRO A 293 -3.42 -9.43 0.42
CA PRO A 293 -3.45 -7.97 0.56
C PRO A 293 -2.84 -7.44 1.87
N SER A 294 -2.90 -8.21 2.95
CA SER A 294 -2.30 -7.90 4.25
C SER A 294 -0.76 -7.85 4.22
N GLN A 295 -0.13 -8.43 3.20
CA GLN A 295 1.31 -8.56 3.05
C GLN A 295 1.92 -7.48 2.15
N THR A 296 1.10 -6.75 1.37
CA THR A 296 1.59 -5.70 0.48
C THR A 296 1.78 -4.39 1.22
N ARG A 297 2.89 -3.72 0.94
CA ARG A 297 3.18 -2.36 1.38
C ARG A 297 3.45 -1.49 0.17
N MET A 298 2.94 -0.27 0.17
CA MET A 298 3.39 0.75 -0.75
C MET A 298 4.41 1.62 -0.02
N ALA A 299 5.61 1.73 -0.56
CA ALA A 299 6.63 2.59 -0.02
C ALA A 299 6.86 3.77 -0.96
N LEU A 300 6.92 4.97 -0.40
CA LEU A 300 7.22 6.20 -1.11
C LEU A 300 8.60 6.69 -0.72
N MET A 301 9.36 7.15 -1.71
CA MET A 301 10.70 7.72 -1.55
C MET A 301 11.77 6.73 -1.05
N ARG A 302 11.44 5.44 -1.08
CA ARG A 302 12.23 4.38 -0.47
C ARG A 302 13.44 3.99 -1.32
N GLY A 303 14.64 4.07 -0.75
CA GLY A 303 15.78 3.30 -1.28
C GLY A 303 15.56 1.79 -1.11
N CYS A 304 15.93 1.00 -2.12
CA CYS A 304 15.86 -0.46 -2.18
C CYS A 304 16.42 -1.09 -0.91
N TRP A 305 15.78 -2.18 -0.50
CA TRP A 305 16.18 -2.97 0.66
C TRP A 305 17.56 -3.62 0.46
N ASP A 306 17.91 -3.98 -0.77
CA ASP A 306 19.28 -4.37 -1.07
C ASP A 306 20.15 -3.11 -0.99
N HIS A 307 21.11 -3.11 -0.07
CA HIS A 307 21.94 -1.94 0.24
C HIS A 307 22.90 -1.56 -0.92
N GLN A 308 22.61 -1.97 -2.15
CA GLN A 308 23.58 -1.97 -3.24
C GLN A 308 23.13 -1.24 -4.51
N ARG A 309 21.84 -0.88 -4.71
CA ARG A 309 21.40 -0.49 -6.07
C ARG A 309 20.53 0.75 -6.25
N THR A 310 19.92 1.31 -5.21
CA THR A 310 19.10 2.52 -5.40
C THR A 310 19.24 3.50 -4.24
N ASN A 311 19.33 4.77 -4.59
CA ASN A 311 19.32 5.87 -3.65
C ASN A 311 17.87 6.18 -3.23
N GLY A 312 17.70 6.70 -2.01
CA GLY A 312 16.41 7.26 -1.60
C GLY A 312 16.03 8.42 -2.52
N PHE A 313 14.76 8.55 -2.86
CA PHE A 313 14.33 9.67 -3.71
C PHE A 313 14.46 10.98 -2.95
N VAL A 314 15.18 11.93 -3.56
CA VAL A 314 15.34 13.27 -3.00
C VAL A 314 14.34 14.19 -3.69
N GLY A 315 13.31 14.52 -2.93
CA GLY A 315 12.44 15.62 -3.30
C GLY A 315 11.12 15.65 -2.56
N GLN A 316 10.03 15.92 -3.27
CA GLN A 316 8.69 15.98 -2.70
C GLN A 316 7.73 15.03 -3.42
N ILE A 317 6.81 14.44 -2.67
CA ILE A 317 5.68 13.66 -3.18
C ILE A 317 4.40 14.16 -2.50
N GLU A 318 3.30 14.32 -3.24
CA GLU A 318 2.01 14.77 -2.73
C GLU A 318 0.85 14.12 -3.48
N ASP A 319 -0.31 14.06 -2.83
CA ASP A 319 -1.58 13.60 -3.39
C ASP A 319 -1.49 12.23 -4.08
N VAL A 320 -1.02 11.24 -3.32
CA VAL A 320 -0.86 9.87 -3.80
C VAL A 320 -2.22 9.20 -3.72
N ALA A 321 -2.76 8.80 -4.86
CA ALA A 321 -4.04 8.13 -4.95
C ALA A 321 -3.91 6.86 -5.78
N SER A 322 -4.67 5.84 -5.42
CA SER A 322 -4.83 4.66 -6.26
C SER A 322 -6.29 4.27 -6.38
N SER A 323 -6.73 4.04 -7.61
CA SER A 323 -8.08 3.63 -7.94
C SER A 323 -8.08 2.24 -8.58
N SER A 324 -9.00 1.41 -8.10
CA SER A 324 -9.45 0.22 -8.81
C SER A 324 -10.57 0.68 -9.73
N VAL A 325 -10.67 0.10 -10.92
CA VAL A 325 -11.74 0.38 -11.89
C VAL A 325 -11.46 1.63 -12.73
N ILE A 326 -10.83 1.39 -13.87
CA ILE A 326 -11.19 2.08 -15.10
C ILE A 326 -11.44 0.97 -16.13
N ASP A 327 -12.70 0.56 -16.28
CA ASP A 327 -13.09 -0.52 -17.21
C ASP A 327 -12.84 -0.14 -18.69
N GLU A 328 -12.52 1.12 -18.99
CA GLU A 328 -12.24 1.60 -20.35
C GLU A 328 -10.99 2.46 -20.45
N ILE A 329 -10.04 2.05 -21.31
CA ILE A 329 -8.79 2.75 -21.65
C ILE A 329 -9.02 4.24 -22.00
N HIS A 330 -10.15 4.56 -22.64
CA HIS A 330 -10.47 5.92 -23.06
C HIS A 330 -10.79 6.84 -21.87
N CYS A 331 -11.44 6.31 -20.84
CA CYS A 331 -11.75 7.05 -19.61
C CYS A 331 -10.48 7.42 -18.84
N VAL A 332 -9.43 6.60 -18.94
CA VAL A 332 -8.13 6.84 -18.27
C VAL A 332 -7.50 8.14 -18.77
N LYS A 333 -7.48 8.42 -20.07
CA LYS A 333 -6.74 9.58 -20.62
C LYS A 333 -7.36 10.91 -20.20
N ASP A 334 -8.68 11.02 -20.27
CA ASP A 334 -9.38 12.24 -19.88
C ASP A 334 -9.30 12.48 -18.37
N GLU A 335 -9.39 11.41 -17.57
CA GLU A 335 -9.19 11.49 -16.13
C GLU A 335 -7.75 11.92 -15.80
N LEU A 336 -6.75 11.29 -16.42
CA LEU A 336 -5.35 11.64 -16.20
C LEU A 336 -5.05 13.07 -16.63
N ALA A 337 -5.58 13.53 -17.77
CA ALA A 337 -5.45 14.92 -18.20
C ALA A 337 -6.12 15.89 -17.22
N SER A 338 -7.26 15.52 -16.64
CA SER A 338 -7.93 16.30 -15.60
C SER A 338 -7.12 16.33 -14.30
N ARG A 339 -6.47 15.21 -13.92
CA ARG A 339 -5.64 15.11 -12.71
C ARG A 339 -4.32 15.85 -12.84
N SER A 340 -3.72 15.83 -14.03
CA SER A 340 -2.48 16.55 -14.33
C SER A 340 -2.69 18.03 -14.69
N SER A 341 -3.89 18.58 -14.48
CA SER A 341 -4.17 19.98 -14.79
C SER A 341 -3.43 20.91 -13.81
N LYS A 342 -3.07 22.11 -14.29
CA LYS A 342 -2.42 23.13 -13.45
C LYS A 342 -3.26 23.54 -12.24
N GLU A 343 -4.59 23.39 -12.31
CA GLU A 343 -5.51 23.70 -11.22
C GLU A 343 -5.39 22.73 -10.05
N LYS A 344 -4.97 21.49 -10.31
CA LYS A 344 -4.75 20.45 -9.29
C LYS A 344 -3.29 20.29 -8.90
N MET A 345 -2.38 21.05 -9.51
CA MET A 345 -0.98 21.05 -9.17
C MET A 345 -0.79 21.54 -7.73
N PRO A 346 0.01 20.84 -6.92
CA PRO A 346 0.29 21.28 -5.55
C PRO A 346 0.86 22.69 -5.51
N LEU A 347 0.50 23.42 -4.46
CA LEU A 347 1.06 24.75 -4.22
C LEU A 347 2.55 24.64 -3.88
N ASP A 348 3.33 25.61 -4.35
CA ASP A 348 4.72 25.81 -3.92
C ASP A 348 4.73 26.18 -2.42
N HIS A 349 5.05 25.22 -1.55
CA HIS A 349 5.26 25.50 -0.13
C HIS A 349 6.68 25.16 0.29
N GLY A 350 7.38 26.16 0.83
CA GLY A 350 8.56 25.98 1.69
C GLY A 350 9.84 25.48 1.02
N TRP A 351 9.83 25.24 -0.29
CA TRP A 351 11.03 25.06 -1.09
C TRP A 351 11.34 26.36 -1.81
N THR A 352 12.13 27.22 -1.16
CA THR A 352 12.63 28.45 -1.78
C THR A 352 13.76 28.09 -2.74
N LYS A 353 13.94 28.91 -3.78
CA LYS A 353 15.07 28.79 -4.72
C LYS A 353 16.43 28.75 -4.00
N ASP A 354 16.51 29.30 -2.79
CA ASP A 354 17.74 29.34 -1.98
C ASP A 354 18.24 27.95 -1.54
N LEU A 355 17.44 26.89 -1.70
CA LEU A 355 17.89 25.50 -1.51
C LEU A 355 18.67 24.94 -2.70
N GLU A 356 18.66 25.62 -3.86
CA GLU A 356 19.50 25.28 -5.01
C GLU A 356 20.99 25.57 -4.73
N ASP A 357 21.28 26.50 -3.80
CA ASP A 357 22.62 26.93 -3.41
C ASP A 357 23.20 26.15 -2.21
N TRP A 358 22.51 25.12 -1.72
CA TRP A 358 23.14 24.19 -0.78
C TRP A 358 24.08 23.26 -1.55
N ASP A 359 25.26 23.81 -1.88
CA ASP A 359 26.47 23.01 -2.00
C ASP A 359 26.56 22.21 -0.70
N PHE A 360 26.15 20.94 -0.78
CA PHE A 360 26.51 19.95 0.22
C PHE A 360 28.01 19.81 0.12
N ASP A 361 28.74 20.69 0.78
CA ASP A 361 30.15 20.51 1.05
C ASP A 361 30.21 19.22 1.88
N PRO A 362 30.72 18.10 1.34
CA PRO A 362 30.78 16.86 2.06
C PRO A 362 31.91 16.99 3.08
N VAL A 363 31.70 17.78 4.13
CA VAL A 363 32.60 17.82 5.27
C VAL A 363 32.28 16.60 6.13
N TYR A 364 32.91 15.49 5.77
CA TYR A 364 33.20 14.39 6.68
C TYR A 364 34.71 14.18 6.77
#